data_AF-A0AAC9NYM0-F1
#
_entry.id   AF-A0AAC9NYM0-F1
#
_cell.length_a   1.000
_cell.length_b   1.000
_cell.length_c   1.000
_cell.angle_alpha   90.00
_cell.angle_beta   90.00
_cell.angle_gamma   90.00
#
_symmetry.space_group_name_H-M   'P 1'
#
loop_
_entity.id
_entity.type
_entity.pdbx_description
1 polymer ?
#
loop_
_entity_poly.entity_id
_entity_poly.type
_entity_poly.pdbx_seq_one_letter_code
_entity_poly.pdbx_strand_id
1 'polypeptide(L)' 'MTGAGQNAVALGAGSVADQANTVSVGSVGNERRMVNLAEGVDRTDAVNVGQLRDVENALNDRMNILQGTVLETR' A
#
# COMPACT_ATOMS: atom_id res chain seq x y z
N MET A 1 -6.08 -19.42 -21.05
CA MET A 1 -6.15 -18.05 -20.50
C MET A 1 -7.47 -17.44 -20.95
N THR A 2 -8.50 -17.50 -20.12
CA THR A 2 -9.81 -16.91 -20.43
C THR A 2 -10.14 -15.97 -19.27
N GLY A 3 -9.96 -14.64 -19.48
CA GLY A 3 -10.29 -13.61 -18.48
C GLY A 3 -9.20 -12.60 -18.13
N ALA A 4 -8.05 -12.57 -18.82
CA ALA A 4 -7.06 -11.52 -18.57
C ALA A 4 -7.51 -10.20 -19.21
N GLY A 5 -7.53 -9.11 -18.43
CA GLY A 5 -7.70 -7.75 -18.93
C GLY A 5 -6.64 -7.43 -19.98
N GLN A 6 -6.92 -6.47 -20.87
CA GLN A 6 -5.98 -6.08 -21.91
C GLN A 6 -4.67 -5.57 -21.28
N ASN A 7 -3.52 -6.06 -21.77
CA ASN A 7 -2.19 -5.72 -21.25
C ASN A 7 -2.05 -5.99 -19.72
N ALA A 8 -2.67 -7.06 -19.22
CA ALA A 8 -2.59 -7.44 -17.81
C ALA A 8 -1.70 -8.68 -17.58
N VAL A 9 -1.17 -8.81 -16.37
CA VAL A 9 -0.37 -9.96 -15.91
C VAL A 9 -1.03 -10.60 -14.70
N ALA A 10 -1.33 -11.90 -14.78
CA ALA A 10 -1.70 -12.70 -13.62
C ALA A 10 -0.46 -13.44 -13.10
N LEU A 11 0.08 -12.97 -11.97
CA LEU A 11 1.31 -13.52 -11.38
C LEU A 11 0.99 -14.55 -10.30
N GLY A 12 1.32 -15.81 -10.56
CA GLY A 12 1.13 -16.94 -9.64
C GLY A 12 -0.11 -17.80 -9.97
N ALA A 13 -0.10 -19.05 -9.50
CA ALA A 13 -1.16 -20.01 -9.75
C ALA A 13 -2.49 -19.56 -9.11
N GLY A 14 -3.60 -19.58 -9.85
CA GLY A 14 -4.91 -19.16 -9.33
C GLY A 14 -5.10 -17.64 -9.19
N SER A 15 -4.15 -16.83 -9.67
CA SER A 15 -4.34 -15.38 -9.78
C SER A 15 -5.29 -15.03 -10.93
N VAL A 16 -6.05 -13.96 -10.77
CA VAL A 16 -6.99 -13.42 -11.76
C VAL A 16 -6.69 -11.94 -11.96
N ALA A 17 -6.42 -11.52 -13.20
CA ALA A 17 -6.13 -10.14 -13.57
C ALA A 17 -7.15 -9.67 -14.61
N ASP A 18 -8.31 -9.22 -14.17
CA ASP A 18 -9.47 -8.87 -15.01
C ASP A 18 -9.52 -7.38 -15.43
N GLN A 19 -8.65 -6.55 -14.85
CA GLN A 19 -8.51 -5.12 -15.17
C GLN A 19 -7.37 -4.87 -16.15
N ALA A 20 -7.59 -3.98 -17.13
CA ALA A 20 -6.57 -3.62 -18.11
C ALA A 20 -5.38 -2.88 -17.47
N ASN A 21 -4.17 -3.11 -18.00
CA ASN A 21 -2.92 -2.50 -17.51
C ASN A 21 -2.61 -2.76 -16.02
N THR A 22 -2.93 -3.96 -15.51
CA THR A 22 -2.66 -4.32 -14.10
C THR A 22 -1.79 -5.57 -13.98
N VAL A 23 -1.15 -5.71 -12.82
CA VAL A 23 -0.55 -6.97 -12.37
C VAL A 23 -1.33 -7.45 -11.15
N SER A 24 -1.99 -8.60 -11.26
CA SER A 24 -2.65 -9.24 -10.11
C SER A 24 -1.77 -10.33 -9.53
N VAL A 25 -1.58 -10.30 -8.21
CA VAL A 25 -0.81 -11.31 -7.46
C VAL A 25 -1.68 -12.36 -6.78
N GLY A 26 -2.99 -12.35 -7.03
CA GLY A 26 -3.95 -13.26 -6.41
C GLY A 26 -5.33 -13.19 -7.05
N SER A 27 -6.34 -13.61 -6.31
CA SER A 27 -7.75 -13.44 -6.67
C SER A 27 -8.52 -13.04 -5.41
N VAL A 28 -9.78 -12.61 -5.56
CA VAL A 28 -10.62 -12.22 -4.41
C VAL A 28 -10.67 -13.36 -3.39
N GLY A 29 -10.29 -13.07 -2.14
CA GLY A 29 -10.22 -14.04 -1.05
C GLY A 29 -8.97 -14.95 -1.07
N ASN A 30 -8.08 -14.80 -2.05
CA ASN A 30 -6.81 -15.51 -2.18
C ASN A 30 -5.68 -14.53 -2.53
N GLU A 31 -5.65 -13.39 -1.82
CA GLU A 31 -4.63 -12.37 -2.00
C GLU A 31 -3.26 -12.85 -1.48
N ARG A 32 -2.19 -12.32 -2.06
CA ARG A 32 -0.83 -12.61 -1.64
C ARG A 32 -0.15 -11.36 -1.12
N ARG A 33 0.75 -11.53 -0.16
CA ARG A 33 1.64 -10.46 0.31
C ARG A 33 2.82 -10.30 -0.65
N MET A 34 3.21 -9.05 -0.87
CA MET A 34 4.52 -8.70 -1.42
C MET A 34 5.46 -8.42 -0.24
N VAL A 35 6.55 -9.19 -0.13
CA VAL A 35 7.51 -9.12 0.99
C VAL A 35 8.90 -8.78 0.48
N ASN A 36 9.76 -8.28 1.38
CA ASN A 36 11.12 -7.81 1.05
C ASN A 36 11.13 -6.65 0.05
N LEU A 37 10.11 -5.78 0.13
CA LEU A 37 10.02 -4.56 -0.68
C LEU A 37 10.85 -3.46 -0.02
N ALA A 38 11.92 -3.03 -0.69
CA ALA A 38 12.68 -1.85 -0.29
C ALA A 38 11.77 -0.60 -0.31
N GLU A 39 12.20 0.45 0.38
CA GLU A 39 11.46 1.72 0.39
C GLU A 39 11.41 2.34 -1.01
N GLY A 40 10.23 2.80 -1.42
CA GLY A 40 10.07 3.53 -2.68
C GLY A 40 10.71 4.92 -2.61
N VAL A 41 11.35 5.34 -3.70
CA VAL A 41 12.08 6.61 -3.81
C VAL A 41 11.42 7.52 -4.84
N ASP A 42 11.09 6.98 -6.02
CA ASP A 42 10.43 7.72 -7.08
C ASP A 42 8.91 7.77 -6.90
N ARG A 43 8.25 8.72 -7.57
CA ARG A 43 6.80 8.93 -7.45
C ARG A 43 5.95 7.72 -7.86
N THR A 44 6.52 6.80 -8.64
CA THR A 44 5.83 5.62 -9.15
C THR A 44 6.27 4.33 -8.46
N ASP A 45 7.09 4.42 -7.42
CA ASP A 45 7.51 3.25 -6.66
C ASP A 45 6.41 2.78 -5.72
N ALA A 46 6.40 1.47 -5.45
CA ALA A 46 5.54 0.90 -4.44
C ALA A 46 6.02 1.30 -3.04
N VAL A 47 5.07 1.53 -2.13
CA VAL A 47 5.33 1.89 -0.73
C VAL A 47 5.24 0.64 0.13
N ASN A 48 6.21 0.44 1.03
CA ASN A 48 6.15 -0.65 2.02
C ASN A 48 5.49 -0.20 3.33
N VAL A 49 5.18 -1.14 4.23
CA VAL A 49 4.48 -0.83 5.50
C VAL A 49 5.34 0.02 6.45
N GLY A 50 6.67 0.01 6.33
CA GLY A 50 7.56 0.87 7.12
C GLY A 50 7.29 2.35 6.84
N GLN A 51 7.30 2.73 5.56
CA GLN A 51 7.02 4.10 5.14
C GLN A 51 5.61 4.59 5.56
N LEU A 52 4.60 3.71 5.55
CA LEU A 52 3.26 4.05 6.06
C LEU A 52 3.27 4.31 7.59
N ARG A 53 4.00 3.51 8.35
CA ARG A 53 4.14 3.69 9.80
C ARG A 53 4.88 4.98 10.15
N ASP A 54 5.85 5.39 9.33
CA ASP A 54 6.55 6.66 9.53
C ASP A 54 5.58 7.84 9.40
N VAL A 55 4.64 7.78 8.44
CA VAL A 55 3.55 8.75 8.31
C VAL A 55 2.63 8.72 9.53
N GLU A 56 2.23 7.52 9.99
CA GLU A 56 1.40 7.36 11.19
C GLU A 56 2.06 7.98 12.43
N ASN A 57 3.35 7.73 12.64
CA ASN A 57 4.12 8.29 13.74
C ASN A 57 4.18 9.82 13.67
N ALA A 58 4.48 10.38 12.50
CA ALA A 58 4.50 11.83 12.31
C ALA A 58 3.14 12.50 12.60
N LEU A 59 2.03 11.82 12.28
CA LEU A 59 0.69 12.28 12.61
C LEU A 59 0.42 12.23 14.12
N ASN A 60 0.79 11.14 14.78
CA ASN A 60 0.63 10.99 16.23
C ASN A 60 1.42 12.06 17.00
N ASP A 61 2.66 12.35 16.58
CA ASP A 61 3.49 13.40 17.17
C ASP A 61 2.81 14.78 17.07
N ARG A 62 2.24 15.09 15.90
CA ARG A 62 1.50 16.34 15.70
C ARG A 62 0.25 16.42 16.58
N MET A 63 -0.48 15.33 16.75
CA MET A 63 -1.68 15.29 17.61
C MET A 63 -1.32 15.52 19.08
N ASN A 64 -0.22 14.94 19.55
CA ASN A 64 0.26 15.15 20.91
C ASN A 64 0.62 16.62 21.16
N ILE A 65 1.27 17.28 20.19
CA ILE A 65 1.57 18.71 20.26
C ILE A 65 0.29 19.54 20.40
N LEU A 66 -0.71 19.28 19.55
CA LEU A 66 -1.98 20.03 19.57
C LEU A 66 -2.71 19.85 20.90
N GLN A 67 -2.70 18.64 21.48
CA GLN A 67 -3.29 18.39 22.80
C GLN A 67 -2.57 19.17 23.90
N GLY A 68 -1.24 19.24 23.86
CA GLY A 68 -0.46 20.07 24.78
C GLY A 68 -0.78 21.57 24.68
N THR A 69 -0.84 22.11 23.46
CA THR A 69 -1.12 23.55 23.22
C THR A 69 -2.50 23.98 23.73
N VAL A 70 -3.51 23.11 23.61
CA VAL A 70 -4.87 23.40 24.10
C VAL A 70 -4.94 23.44 25.63
N LEU A 71 -4.04 22.72 26.33
CA LEU A 71 -3.98 22.68 27.79
C LEU A 71 -3.21 23.86 28.40
N GLU A 72 -2.28 24.48 27.66
CA GLU A 72 -1.55 25.68 28.13
C GLU A 72 -2.28 27.01 27.88
N THR A 73 -3.39 26.99 27.14
CA THR A 73 -4.20 28.19 26.84
C THR A 73 -5.36 28.38 27.84
N ARG A 74 -5.39 27.64 28.95
CA ARG A 74 -6.39 27.76 30.03
C ARG A 74 -5.77 28.19 31.35
#